data_AF-A0A9D8M1T8-F1
#
_entry.id   AF-A0A9D8M1T8-F1
#
_cell.length_a   1.000
_cell.length_b   1.000
_cell.length_c   1.000
_cell.angle_alpha   90.00
_cell.angle_beta   90.00
_cell.angle_gamma   90.00
#
_symmetry.space_group_name_H-M   'P 1'
#
loop_
_entity.id
_entity.type
_entity.pdbx_description
1 polymer ?
#
loop_
_entity_poly.entity_id
_entity_poly.type
_entity_poly.pdbx_seq_one_letter_code
_entity_poly.pdbx_strand_id
1 'polypeptide(L)' 'MAPGSGAPSGGDLAGLGVFLAVAVIVPLILGTVLDRALGTGPLFLLVGLVVGIAAAVAVVYTRYVKRFL' A
#
# COMPACT_ATOMS: atom_id res chain seq x y z
N MET A 1 -34.08 5.98 1.34
CA MET A 1 -33.12 5.75 2.43
C MET A 1 -33.21 4.28 2.80
N ALA A 2 -32.21 3.47 2.41
CA ALA A 2 -32.10 2.08 2.83
C ALA A 2 -30.66 1.86 3.33
N PRO A 3 -30.41 1.94 4.64
CA PRO A 3 -29.14 1.59 5.25
C PRO A 3 -29.16 0.08 5.60
N GLY A 4 -28.18 -0.70 5.13
CA GLY A 4 -28.18 -2.14 5.45
C GLY A 4 -26.99 -2.95 4.93
N SER A 5 -25.80 -2.74 5.50
CA SER A 5 -24.76 -3.72 5.85
C SER A 5 -23.40 -3.02 5.81
N GLY A 6 -22.62 -3.06 6.89
CA GLY A 6 -21.30 -2.43 6.98
C GLY A 6 -20.21 -3.06 6.09
N ALA A 7 -20.59 -3.69 4.98
CA ALA A 7 -19.70 -4.39 4.07
C ALA A 7 -19.16 -3.43 2.99
N PRO A 8 -17.85 -3.49 2.66
CA PRO A 8 -17.27 -2.68 1.59
C PRO A 8 -17.94 -2.95 0.24
N SER A 9 -18.20 -1.90 -0.55
CA SER A 9 -18.71 -2.06 -1.91
C SER A 9 -17.63 -2.61 -2.85
N GLY A 10 -18.03 -3.16 -4.01
CA GLY A 10 -17.08 -3.65 -5.01
C GLY A 10 -16.11 -2.55 -5.51
N GLY A 11 -16.58 -1.31 -5.59
CA GLY A 11 -15.74 -0.15 -5.90
C GLY A 11 -14.71 0.14 -4.81
N ASP A 12 -15.08 -0.03 -3.53
CA ASP A 12 -14.16 0.13 -2.41
C ASP A 12 -13.05 -0.93 -2.43
N LEU A 13 -13.41 -2.18 -2.76
CA LEU A 13 -12.45 -3.27 -2.88
C LEU A 13 -11.50 -3.09 -4.06
N ALA A 14 -12.02 -2.67 -5.22
CA ALA A 14 -11.18 -2.35 -6.39
C ALA A 14 -10.22 -1.19 -6.09
N GLY A 15 -10.72 -0.12 -5.46
CA GLY A 15 -9.90 1.02 -5.02
C GLY A 15 -8.82 0.60 -4.02
N LEU A 16 -9.14 -0.31 -3.09
CA LEU A 16 -8.17 -0.86 -2.15
C LEU A 16 -7.09 -1.68 -2.86
N GLY A 17 -7.46 -2.54 -3.82
CA GLY A 17 -6.51 -3.31 -4.60
C GLY A 17 -5.54 -2.43 -5.39
N VAL A 18 -6.05 -1.40 -6.07
CA VAL A 18 -5.22 -0.41 -6.79
C VAL A 18 -4.31 0.32 -5.82
N PHE A 19 -4.83 0.78 -4.68
CA PHE A 19 -4.02 1.45 -3.66
C PHE A 19 -2.87 0.58 -3.18
N LEU A 20 -3.14 -0.69 -2.82
CA LEU A 20 -2.12 -1.63 -2.36
C LEU A 20 -1.06 -1.89 -3.43
N ALA A 21 -1.49 -2.08 -4.69
CA ALA A 21 -0.57 -2.28 -5.80
C ALA A 21 0.36 -1.07 -5.97
N VAL A 22 -0.18 0.15 -5.99
CA VAL A 22 0.59 1.39 -6.12
C VAL A 22 1.53 1.59 -4.93
N ALA A 23 1.05 1.37 -3.71
CA ALA A 23 1.81 1.53 -2.47
C ALA A 23 3.05 0.62 -2.41
N VAL A 24 3.03 -0.52 -3.09
CA VAL A 24 4.17 -1.46 -3.15
C VAL A 24 5.02 -1.23 -4.39
N ILE A 25 4.39 -1.16 -5.57
CA ILE A 25 5.11 -1.11 -6.86
C ILE A 25 5.90 0.19 -7.01
N VAL A 26 5.32 1.34 -6.66
CA VAL A 26 5.99 2.65 -6.83
C VAL A 26 7.30 2.73 -6.04
N PRO A 27 7.34 2.48 -4.72
CA PRO A 27 8.59 2.53 -3.99
C PRO A 27 9.59 1.43 -4.38
N LEU A 28 9.14 0.26 -4.86
CA LEU A 28 10.03 -0.75 -5.44
C LEU A 28 10.73 -0.26 -6.72
N ILE A 29 9.97 0.34 -7.64
CA ILE A 29 10.54 0.93 -8.87
C ILE A 29 11.51 2.03 -8.50
N LEU A 30 11.11 2.94 -7.60
CA LEU A 30 11.94 4.05 -7.15
C LEU A 30 13.24 3.56 -6.51
N GLY A 31 13.14 2.56 -5.63
CA GLY A 31 14.29 1.94 -4.98
C GLY A 31 15.23 1.28 -5.97
N THR A 32 14.69 0.55 -6.95
CA THR A 32 15.49 -0.10 -8.01
C THR A 32 16.23 0.91 -8.88
N VAL A 33 15.57 2.01 -9.25
CA VAL A 33 16.20 3.09 -10.03
C VAL A 33 17.32 3.74 -9.22
N LEU A 34 17.07 4.00 -7.93
CA LEU A 34 18.04 4.62 -7.04
C LEU A 34 19.25 3.71 -6.77
N ASP A 35 19.00 2.41 -6.59
CA ASP A 35 20.03 1.38 -6.45
C ASP A 35 20.95 1.31 -7.68
N ARG A 36 20.37 1.39 -8.88
CA ARG A 36 21.15 1.45 -10.13
C ARG A 36 21.94 2.74 -10.29
N ALA A 37 21.38 3.87 -9.84
CA ALA A 37 22.03 5.17 -9.94
C ALA A 37 23.20 5.33 -8.95
N LEU A 38 23.09 4.73 -7.76
CA LEU A 38 24.04 4.91 -6.66
C LEU A 38 24.97 3.71 -6.43
N GLY A 39 24.75 2.58 -7.12
CA GLY A 39 25.58 1.38 -7.00
C GLY A 39 25.46 0.68 -5.65
N THR A 40 24.33 0.84 -4.94
CA THR A 40 24.13 0.40 -3.56
C THR A 40 23.71 -1.07 -3.40
N GLY A 41 23.80 -1.88 -4.47
CA GLY A 41 23.21 -3.22 -4.48
C GLY A 41 21.68 -3.12 -4.42
N PRO A 42 20.95 -3.97 -3.68
CA PRO A 42 19.48 -3.93 -3.57
C PRO A 42 18.97 -3.13 -2.35
N LEU A 43 19.75 -2.19 -1.79
CA LEU A 43 19.44 -1.55 -0.53
C LEU A 43 18.18 -0.67 -0.59
N PHE A 44 18.08 0.24 -1.56
CA PHE A 44 16.94 1.14 -1.69
C PHE A 44 15.67 0.42 -2.11
N LEU A 45 15.78 -0.66 -2.89
CA LEU A 45 14.67 -1.57 -3.18
C LEU A 45 14.12 -2.17 -1.88
N LEU A 46 14.98 -2.69 -1.00
CA LEU A 46 14.55 -3.27 0.28
C LEU A 46 13.91 -2.23 1.20
N VAL A 47 14.49 -1.02 1.27
CA VAL A 47 13.90 0.10 2.02
C VAL A 47 12.53 0.47 1.44
N GLY A 48 12.42 0.58 0.11
CA GLY A 48 11.17 0.86 -0.58
C GLY A 48 10.10 -0.20 -0.32
N LEU A 49 10.48 -1.48 -0.29
CA LEU A 49 9.60 -2.58 0.04
C LEU A 49 9.04 -2.45 1.46
N VAL A 50 9.91 -2.21 2.45
CA VAL A 50 9.50 -2.05 3.85
C VAL A 50 8.55 -0.85 4.00
N VAL A 51 8.87 0.28 3.36
CA VAL A 51 8.02 1.48 3.36
C VAL A 51 6.66 1.19 2.71
N GLY A 52 6.63 0.51 1.56
CA GLY A 52 5.40 0.16 0.86
C GLY A 52 4.50 -0.77 1.67
N ILE A 53 5.08 -1.78 2.31
CA ILE A 53 4.35 -2.68 3.22
C ILE A 53 3.80 -1.90 4.42
N ALA A 54 4.61 -1.06 5.06
CA ALA A 54 4.17 -0.25 6.19
C ALA A 54 3.02 0.69 5.82
N ALA A 55 3.09 1.34 4.65
CA ALA A 55 2.03 2.21 4.14
C ALA A 55 0.73 1.43 3.87
N ALA A 56 0.83 0.26 3.23
CA ALA A 56 -0.29 -0.63 2.99
C ALA A 56 -0.98 -1.03 4.31
N VAL A 57 -0.21 -1.50 5.29
CA VAL A 57 -0.71 -1.89 6.61
C VAL A 57 -1.36 -0.71 7.32
N ALA A 58 -0.73 0.46 7.32
CA ALA A 58 -1.27 1.66 7.98
C ALA A 58 -2.62 2.07 7.39
N VAL A 59 -2.79 2.02 6.06
CA VAL A 59 -4.07 2.36 5.43
C VAL A 59 -5.15 1.33 5.73
N VAL A 60 -4.83 0.04 5.65
CA VAL A 60 -5.79 -1.02 6.00
C VAL A 60 -6.20 -0.89 7.47
N TYR A 61 -5.25 -0.69 8.38
CA TYR A 61 -5.51 -0.55 9.80
C TYR A 61 -6.38 0.68 10.11
N THR A 62 -6.05 1.85 9.57
CA THR A 62 -6.78 3.09 9.84
C THR A 62 -8.18 3.11 9.23
N ARG A 63 -8.37 2.53 8.04
CA ARG A 63 -9.67 2.53 7.36
C ARG A 63 -10.61 1.42 7.84
N TYR A 64 -10.09 0.24 8.17
CA TYR A 64 -10.90 -0.95 8.40
C TYR A 64 -10.79 -1.56 9.79
N VAL A 65 -9.75 -1.26 10.56
CA VAL A 65 -9.60 -1.85 11.91
C VAL A 65 -9.96 -0.84 12.98
N LYS A 66 -9.40 0.38 12.88
CA LYS A 66 -9.69 1.47 13.82
C LYS A 66 -11.14 1.94 13.79
N ARG A 67 -11.91 1.58 12.74
CA ARG A 67 -13.33 1.93 12.64
C ARG A 67 -14.25 0.95 13.40
N PHE A 68 -13.75 -0.21 13.80
CA PHE A 68 -14.52 -1.23 14.54
C PHE A 68 -14.12 -1.36 16.01
N LEU A 69 -13.08 -0.63 16.45
CA LEU A 69 -12.66 -0.46 17.85
C LEU A 69 -13.22 0.86 18.38
#